data_AF-A0A3S1JHA4-F1
#
_entry.id   AF-A0A3S1JHA4-F1
#
_cell.length_a   1.000
_cell.length_b   1.000
_cell.length_c   1.000
_cell.angle_alpha   90.00
_cell.angle_beta   90.00
_cell.angle_gamma   90.00
#
_symmetry.space_group_name_H-M   'P 1'
#
loop_
_entity.id
_entity.type
_entity.pdbx_description
1 polymer ?
#
loop_
_entity_poly.entity_id
_entity_poly.type
_entity_poly.pdbx_seq_one_letter_code
_entity_poly.pdbx_strand_id
1 'polypeptide(L)'
;MIAVVITTYNHTRFLEEAIQSCLHQSRPIDEIIVVDDGSTDNPASVVERHPGVRLIRQENCGLAAARNTGLAASRSDYITFLDADDRLLPNAMETGVRVLVAHPDAVLAYGAHRFINGSGAIESDKHHVALVEDPYLQLLRTGNFIAMHATVVYRRERLAAIGGFDVSMRSCEDYELFLRIARRGSIVTHDDVVAEYRMHGDNMSRNRSMMLAAALSVLDKQLAGPVDDDVRLAVRDGRRFWKTYYTGEVTTDALRAIRAEPAKAIRMLRQALQMSPPITLQTAAFKITRKVGRHVQRLLGASGAVWRAPRVGSVRFGDFARTMPMSHSFGYDRGKPIDRYYIENFLQLNAADIHGRVLEIGDNSYTMHFGGAHVVKSDVLHVDPDDPNATIIGDLSQPGVLPSNAFDCIILTQTLHLIFDMSAAVAALAEALKPGGVLLLTVPGITAVDRGEWGSTWFWSLTQAALAKLLAKSFSTANMALETHGNVFAAVCFLQGLAKEEVSDQKLDVRDTAYPIVVTARVVKDGLTADQPGGRTTNVTA
;
A
#
# COMPACT_ATOMS: atom_id res chain seq x y z
N MET A 1 -2.86 -32.58 -22.91
CA MET A 1 -3.45 -33.37 -21.81
C MET A 1 -3.14 -32.73 -20.47
N ILE A 2 -4.04 -32.86 -19.51
CA ILE A 2 -3.98 -32.27 -18.16
C ILE A 2 -4.10 -33.38 -17.12
N ALA A 3 -3.17 -33.40 -16.16
CA ALA A 3 -3.22 -34.28 -15.00
C ALA A 3 -3.44 -33.52 -13.69
N VAL A 4 -4.18 -34.12 -12.77
CA VAL A 4 -4.21 -33.72 -11.36
C VAL A 4 -3.69 -34.88 -10.51
N VAL A 5 -2.66 -34.58 -9.71
CA VAL A 5 -2.11 -35.51 -8.72
C VAL A 5 -2.64 -35.13 -7.35
N ILE A 6 -3.47 -35.99 -6.76
CA ILE A 6 -4.01 -35.82 -5.42
C ILE A 6 -3.12 -36.58 -4.44
N THR A 7 -2.53 -35.91 -3.45
CA THR A 7 -1.73 -36.57 -2.41
C THR A 7 -2.54 -36.77 -1.14
N THR A 8 -2.51 -37.97 -0.56
CA THR A 8 -3.21 -38.31 0.68
C THR A 8 -2.32 -39.05 1.67
N TYR A 9 -2.43 -38.70 2.94
CA TYR A 9 -1.87 -39.43 4.07
C TYR A 9 -2.79 -39.27 5.29
N ASN A 10 -3.57 -40.29 5.63
CA ASN A 10 -4.57 -40.27 6.72
C ASN A 10 -5.64 -39.16 6.57
N HIS A 11 -5.99 -38.83 5.33
CA HIS A 11 -6.99 -37.82 4.98
C HIS A 11 -8.14 -38.38 4.14
N THR A 12 -8.44 -39.69 4.25
CA THR A 12 -9.48 -40.36 3.45
C THR A 12 -10.85 -39.66 3.55
N ARG A 13 -11.16 -39.04 4.70
CA ARG A 13 -12.43 -38.30 4.91
C ARG A 13 -12.65 -37.13 3.95
N PHE A 14 -11.59 -36.51 3.43
CA PHE A 14 -11.68 -35.35 2.53
C PHE A 14 -11.47 -35.72 1.06
N LEU A 15 -10.86 -36.88 0.81
CA LEU A 15 -10.45 -37.35 -0.52
C LEU A 15 -11.61 -37.37 -1.54
N GLU A 16 -12.82 -37.70 -1.09
CA GLU A 16 -14.02 -37.67 -1.94
C GLU A 16 -14.25 -36.26 -2.51
N GLU A 17 -14.24 -35.22 -1.68
CA GLU A 17 -14.44 -33.84 -2.13
C GLU A 17 -13.33 -33.38 -3.08
N ALA A 18 -12.08 -33.77 -2.82
CA ALA A 18 -10.95 -33.46 -3.68
C ALA A 18 -11.11 -34.09 -5.08
N ILE A 19 -11.46 -35.38 -5.14
CA ILE A 19 -11.74 -36.08 -6.41
C ILE A 19 -12.91 -35.42 -7.14
N GLN A 20 -14.02 -35.15 -6.45
CA GLN A 20 -15.18 -34.49 -7.06
C GLN A 20 -14.81 -33.13 -7.63
N SER A 21 -13.96 -32.34 -6.96
CA SER A 21 -13.53 -31.04 -7.47
C SER A 21 -12.73 -31.13 -8.78
N CYS A 22 -12.03 -32.25 -9.00
CA CYS A 22 -11.33 -32.54 -10.25
C CYS A 22 -12.29 -33.00 -11.36
N LEU A 23 -13.30 -33.81 -11.02
CA LEU A 23 -14.29 -34.30 -11.98
C LEU A 23 -15.22 -33.18 -12.49
N HIS A 24 -15.45 -32.14 -11.69
CA HIS A 24 -16.31 -31.00 -12.04
C HIS A 24 -15.57 -29.84 -12.73
N GLN A 25 -14.35 -30.05 -13.24
CA GLN A 25 -13.62 -29.02 -13.98
C GLN A 25 -14.32 -28.70 -15.32
N SER A 26 -14.36 -27.42 -15.70
CA SER A 26 -14.93 -26.93 -16.97
C SER A 26 -14.24 -27.54 -18.18
N ARG A 27 -12.92 -27.71 -18.08
CA ARG A 27 -12.13 -28.58 -18.95
C ARG A 27 -11.95 -29.92 -18.23
N PRO A 28 -12.48 -31.04 -18.76
CA PRO A 28 -12.30 -32.35 -18.15
C PRO A 28 -10.82 -32.68 -17.92
N ILE A 29 -10.50 -33.36 -16.82
CA ILE A 29 -9.14 -33.79 -16.51
C ILE A 29 -8.86 -35.12 -17.21
N ASP A 30 -7.73 -35.22 -17.90
CA ASP A 30 -7.39 -36.40 -18.69
C ASP A 30 -6.78 -37.51 -17.81
N GLU A 31 -6.08 -37.14 -16.73
CA GLU A 31 -5.53 -38.08 -15.74
C GLU A 31 -5.77 -37.58 -14.30
N ILE A 32 -6.49 -38.35 -13.48
CA ILE A 32 -6.58 -38.11 -12.04
C ILE A 32 -5.84 -39.24 -11.32
N ILE A 33 -4.77 -38.89 -10.62
CA ILE A 33 -3.90 -39.85 -9.93
C ILE A 33 -3.93 -39.53 -8.45
N VAL A 34 -4.44 -40.45 -7.63
CA VAL A 34 -4.35 -40.38 -6.17
C VAL A 34 -3.08 -41.12 -5.74
N VAL A 35 -2.19 -40.43 -5.04
CA VAL A 35 -1.00 -41.03 -4.41
C VAL A 35 -1.21 -41.11 -2.91
N ASP A 36 -1.34 -42.33 -2.41
CA ASP A 36 -1.44 -42.64 -0.98
C ASP A 36 -0.05 -42.90 -0.40
N ASP A 37 0.43 -41.97 0.44
CA ASP A 37 1.74 -42.01 1.10
C ASP A 37 1.74 -42.86 2.37
N GLY A 38 1.18 -44.07 2.27
CA GLY A 38 1.18 -45.06 3.34
C GLY A 38 0.15 -44.83 4.43
N SER A 39 -1.08 -44.41 4.08
CA SER A 39 -2.14 -44.17 5.06
C SER A 39 -2.53 -45.43 5.83
N THR A 40 -2.88 -45.25 7.10
CA THR A 40 -3.47 -46.29 7.96
C THR A 40 -4.99 -46.35 7.85
N ASP A 41 -5.62 -45.29 7.33
CA ASP A 41 -7.01 -45.32 6.88
C ASP A 41 -7.12 -45.97 5.47
N ASN A 42 -8.33 -46.03 4.92
CA ASN A 42 -8.62 -46.79 3.68
C ASN A 42 -9.01 -45.86 2.51
N PRO A 43 -8.05 -45.17 1.87
CA PRO A 43 -8.32 -44.30 0.72
C PRO A 43 -8.79 -45.09 -0.51
N ALA A 44 -8.43 -46.38 -0.62
CA ALA A 44 -8.88 -47.24 -1.72
C ALA A 44 -10.40 -47.34 -1.81
N SER A 45 -11.10 -47.43 -0.67
CA SER A 45 -12.56 -47.46 -0.62
C SER A 45 -13.24 -46.23 -1.22
N VAL A 46 -12.55 -45.07 -1.20
CA VAL A 46 -13.04 -43.84 -1.83
C VAL A 46 -12.75 -43.86 -3.32
N VAL A 47 -11.52 -44.21 -3.71
CA VAL A 47 -11.09 -44.20 -5.12
C VAL A 47 -11.86 -45.22 -5.97
N GLU A 48 -12.18 -46.40 -5.43
CA GLU A 48 -12.94 -47.44 -6.12
C GLU A 48 -14.35 -46.98 -6.58
N ARG A 49 -14.89 -45.92 -5.95
CA ARG A 49 -16.19 -45.33 -6.33
C ARG A 49 -16.11 -44.40 -7.54
N HIS A 50 -14.90 -44.08 -8.01
CA HIS A 50 -14.65 -43.13 -9.11
C HIS A 50 -13.90 -43.81 -10.26
N PRO A 51 -14.61 -44.48 -11.18
CA PRO A 51 -14.00 -45.06 -12.38
C PRO A 51 -13.18 -44.01 -13.14
N GLY A 52 -11.94 -44.36 -13.50
CA GLY A 52 -11.01 -43.47 -14.19
C GLY A 52 -10.03 -42.72 -13.27
N VAL A 53 -10.22 -42.78 -11.96
CA VAL A 53 -9.23 -42.31 -10.97
C VAL A 53 -8.25 -43.44 -10.66
N ARG A 54 -6.95 -43.19 -10.81
CA ARG A 54 -5.91 -44.19 -10.51
C ARG A 54 -5.34 -44.00 -9.11
N LEU A 55 -5.39 -45.04 -8.28
CA LEU A 55 -4.67 -45.08 -7.01
C LEU A 55 -3.25 -45.64 -7.19
N ILE A 56 -2.27 -44.96 -6.62
CA ILE A 56 -0.91 -45.45 -6.41
C ILE A 56 -0.64 -45.42 -4.91
N ARG A 57 -0.36 -46.58 -4.32
CA ARG A 57 0.00 -46.68 -2.90
C ARG A 57 1.50 -46.91 -2.76
N GLN A 58 2.12 -46.21 -1.83
CA GLN A 58 3.53 -46.36 -1.47
C GLN A 58 3.71 -46.46 0.04
N GLU A 59 4.91 -46.86 0.48
CA GLU A 59 5.31 -46.68 1.88
C GLU A 59 5.50 -45.20 2.19
N ASN A 60 5.25 -44.77 3.44
CA ASN A 60 5.34 -43.35 3.80
C ASN A 60 6.76 -42.82 3.59
N CYS A 61 6.91 -41.94 2.60
CA CYS A 61 8.17 -41.31 2.24
C CYS A 61 8.11 -39.77 2.34
N GLY A 62 6.93 -39.21 2.61
CA GLY A 62 6.67 -37.78 2.74
C GLY A 62 6.04 -37.17 1.49
N LEU A 63 5.42 -36.00 1.67
CA LEU A 63 4.63 -35.30 0.66
C LEU A 63 5.39 -35.04 -0.65
N ALA A 64 6.65 -34.59 -0.56
CA ALA A 64 7.50 -34.38 -1.74
C ALA A 64 7.70 -35.67 -2.56
N ALA A 65 7.89 -36.81 -1.89
CA ALA A 65 8.03 -38.10 -2.56
C ALA A 65 6.72 -38.54 -3.22
N ALA A 66 5.58 -38.38 -2.52
CA ALA A 66 4.27 -38.69 -3.09
C ALA A 66 3.96 -37.85 -4.34
N ARG A 67 4.27 -36.54 -4.33
CA ARG A 67 4.14 -35.67 -5.52
C ARG A 67 5.06 -36.12 -6.65
N ASN A 68 6.30 -36.49 -6.37
CA ASN A 68 7.21 -37.04 -7.39
C ASN A 68 6.72 -38.36 -7.98
N THR A 69 6.14 -39.25 -7.17
CA THR A 69 5.51 -40.49 -7.65
C THR A 69 4.39 -40.18 -8.64
N GLY A 70 3.51 -39.22 -8.31
CA GLY A 70 2.45 -38.78 -9.22
C GLY A 70 2.98 -38.13 -10.49
N LEU A 71 4.02 -37.28 -10.38
CA LEU A 71 4.69 -36.65 -11.51
C LEU A 71 5.29 -37.68 -12.48
N ALA A 72 5.98 -38.70 -11.95
CA ALA A 72 6.59 -39.77 -12.73
C ALA A 72 5.53 -40.66 -13.41
N ALA A 73 4.37 -40.81 -12.78
CA ALA A 73 3.32 -41.69 -13.26
C ALA A 73 2.37 -41.01 -14.29
N SER A 74 2.38 -39.69 -14.39
CA SER A 74 1.58 -38.91 -15.35
C SER A 74 2.25 -38.81 -16.72
N ARG A 75 1.44 -38.83 -17.79
CA ARG A 75 1.88 -38.64 -19.18
C ARG A 75 1.38 -37.33 -19.79
N SER A 76 0.69 -36.50 -19.02
CA SER A 76 0.08 -35.26 -19.47
C SER A 76 1.08 -34.14 -19.78
N ASP A 77 0.68 -33.15 -20.57
CA ASP A 77 1.51 -31.99 -20.89
C ASP A 77 1.55 -30.98 -19.74
N TYR A 78 0.40 -30.86 -19.04
CA TYR A 78 0.20 -29.98 -17.89
C TYR A 78 -0.15 -30.79 -16.65
N ILE A 79 0.30 -30.32 -15.49
CA ILE A 79 0.07 -31.02 -14.22
C ILE A 79 -0.15 -30.03 -13.07
N THR A 80 -1.05 -30.39 -12.16
CA THR A 80 -1.29 -29.70 -10.87
C THR A 80 -1.30 -30.72 -9.74
N PHE A 81 -0.93 -30.26 -8.53
CA PHE A 81 -0.97 -31.08 -7.32
C PHE A 81 -2.05 -30.54 -6.38
N LEU A 82 -2.86 -31.44 -5.84
CA LEU A 82 -3.96 -31.14 -4.93
C LEU A 82 -3.77 -31.94 -3.65
N ASP A 83 -3.80 -31.28 -2.49
CA ASP A 83 -3.81 -31.98 -1.21
C ASP A 83 -5.24 -32.50 -0.95
N ALA A 84 -5.38 -33.69 -0.36
CA ALA A 84 -6.68 -34.37 -0.23
C ALA A 84 -7.72 -33.60 0.60
N ASP A 85 -7.30 -32.62 1.40
CA ASP A 85 -8.14 -31.72 2.20
C ASP A 85 -8.63 -30.47 1.46
N ASP A 86 -8.12 -30.20 0.25
CA ASP A 86 -8.42 -29.01 -0.54
C ASP A 86 -9.36 -29.28 -1.74
N ARG A 87 -9.80 -28.21 -2.41
CA ARG A 87 -10.67 -28.31 -3.60
C ARG A 87 -10.20 -27.36 -4.71
N LEU A 88 -10.29 -27.83 -5.96
CA LEU A 88 -10.17 -26.96 -7.13
C LEU A 88 -11.52 -26.30 -7.45
N LEU A 89 -11.50 -25.05 -7.92
CA LEU A 89 -12.69 -24.41 -8.49
C LEU A 89 -12.87 -24.81 -9.96
N PRO A 90 -14.09 -24.81 -10.52
CA PRO A 90 -14.38 -25.42 -11.82
C PRO A 90 -13.50 -24.96 -12.98
N ASN A 91 -13.06 -23.70 -12.98
CA ASN A 91 -12.27 -23.10 -14.06
C ASN A 91 -10.75 -23.17 -13.84
N ALA A 92 -10.27 -23.86 -12.79
CA ALA A 92 -8.87 -23.82 -12.38
C ALA A 92 -7.91 -24.25 -13.49
N MET A 93 -8.14 -25.43 -14.06
CA MET A 93 -7.21 -26.02 -15.02
C MET A 93 -7.27 -25.33 -16.38
N GLU A 94 -8.46 -24.95 -16.84
CA GLU A 94 -8.64 -24.19 -18.09
C GLU A 94 -7.89 -22.84 -18.03
N THR A 95 -8.03 -22.14 -16.91
CA THR A 95 -7.41 -20.83 -16.70
C THR A 95 -5.89 -20.93 -16.69
N GLY A 96 -5.33 -21.84 -15.88
CA GLY A 96 -3.87 -21.98 -15.77
C GLY A 96 -3.22 -22.45 -17.08
N VAL A 97 -3.87 -23.36 -17.82
CA VAL A 97 -3.38 -23.80 -19.14
C VAL A 97 -3.44 -22.65 -20.15
N ARG A 98 -4.53 -21.88 -20.21
CA ARG A 98 -4.66 -20.72 -21.10
C ARG A 98 -3.50 -19.72 -20.87
N VAL A 99 -3.20 -19.41 -19.61
CA VAL A 99 -2.10 -18.51 -19.24
C VAL A 99 -0.75 -19.09 -19.68
N LEU A 100 -0.49 -20.37 -19.44
CA LEU A 100 0.76 -21.01 -19.87
C LEU A 100 0.90 -21.06 -21.40
N VAL A 101 -0.19 -21.23 -22.15
CA VAL A 101 -0.16 -21.19 -23.62
C VAL A 101 0.24 -19.81 -24.12
N ALA A 102 -0.27 -18.74 -23.49
CA ALA A 102 0.11 -17.36 -23.82
C ALA A 102 1.57 -17.01 -23.44
N HIS A 103 2.15 -17.75 -22.50
CA HIS A 103 3.53 -17.58 -22.02
C HIS A 103 4.35 -18.86 -22.21
N PRO A 104 4.81 -19.16 -23.43
CA PRO A 104 5.48 -20.43 -23.73
C PRO A 104 6.75 -20.66 -22.91
N ASP A 105 7.41 -19.60 -22.46
CA ASP A 105 8.63 -19.65 -21.65
C ASP A 105 8.38 -19.84 -20.15
N ALA A 106 7.13 -19.74 -19.69
CA ALA A 106 6.80 -19.96 -18.30
C ALA A 106 6.85 -21.45 -17.93
N VAL A 107 7.40 -21.76 -16.76
CA VAL A 107 7.40 -23.11 -16.18
C VAL A 107 6.08 -23.41 -15.49
N LEU A 108 5.54 -22.41 -14.79
CA LEU A 108 4.29 -22.49 -14.05
C LEU A 108 3.47 -21.21 -14.18
N ALA A 109 2.16 -21.36 -14.04
CA ALA A 109 1.21 -20.28 -13.81
C ALA A 109 0.53 -20.50 -12.46
N TYR A 110 0.37 -19.43 -11.67
CA TYR A 110 -0.38 -19.50 -10.41
C TYR A 110 -1.50 -18.47 -10.32
N GLY A 111 -2.61 -18.88 -9.71
CA GLY A 111 -3.78 -18.05 -9.48
C GLY A 111 -4.00 -17.66 -8.03
N ALA A 112 -5.20 -17.12 -7.76
CA ALA A 112 -5.66 -16.82 -6.41
C ALA A 112 -6.32 -18.05 -5.75
N HIS A 113 -6.40 -18.03 -4.42
CA HIS A 113 -7.19 -19.00 -3.66
C HIS A 113 -8.13 -18.30 -2.67
N ARG A 114 -8.98 -19.07 -2.01
CA ARG A 114 -9.83 -18.61 -0.92
C ARG A 114 -9.77 -19.59 0.25
N PHE A 115 -9.98 -19.13 1.48
CA PHE A 115 -10.01 -20.02 2.63
C PHE A 115 -11.40 -20.61 2.85
N ILE A 116 -11.45 -21.90 3.16
CA ILE A 116 -12.63 -22.58 3.67
C ILE A 116 -12.32 -23.20 5.03
N ASN A 117 -13.31 -23.34 5.89
CA ASN A 117 -13.16 -24.02 7.18
C ASN A 117 -13.26 -25.55 7.03
N GLY A 118 -13.11 -26.27 8.15
CA GLY A 118 -13.22 -27.74 8.18
C GLY A 118 -14.52 -28.31 7.59
N SER A 119 -15.65 -27.59 7.67
CA SER A 119 -16.92 -27.99 7.05
C SER A 119 -17.06 -27.58 5.58
N GLY A 120 -16.08 -26.88 5.03
CA GLY A 120 -16.07 -26.42 3.63
C GLY A 120 -16.79 -25.09 3.40
N ALA A 121 -17.14 -24.36 4.46
CA ALA A 121 -17.73 -23.02 4.34
C ALA A 121 -16.64 -21.96 4.15
N ILE A 122 -16.92 -20.95 3.32
CA ILE A 122 -15.98 -19.88 2.97
C ILE A 122 -15.67 -19.02 4.22
N GLU A 123 -14.38 -18.81 4.49
CA GLU A 123 -13.89 -17.92 5.56
C GLU A 123 -13.26 -16.63 5.01
N SER A 124 -12.76 -16.64 3.77
CA SER A 124 -12.25 -15.46 3.07
C SER A 124 -12.49 -15.58 1.56
N ASP A 125 -12.65 -14.46 0.86
CA ASP A 125 -13.13 -14.47 -0.54
C ASP A 125 -12.04 -14.63 -1.60
N LYS A 126 -10.90 -13.93 -1.46
CA LYS A 126 -9.79 -13.97 -2.42
C LYS A 126 -8.46 -13.63 -1.76
N HIS A 127 -7.46 -14.46 -1.98
CA HIS A 127 -6.08 -14.28 -1.59
C HIS A 127 -5.17 -14.48 -2.79
N HIS A 128 -4.50 -13.39 -3.14
CA HIS A 128 -3.57 -13.31 -4.26
C HIS A 128 -2.51 -12.29 -3.92
N VAL A 129 -1.28 -12.57 -4.35
CA VAL A 129 -0.17 -11.63 -4.25
C VAL A 129 0.35 -11.43 -5.66
N ALA A 130 0.34 -10.17 -6.11
CA ALA A 130 0.84 -9.77 -7.40
C ALA A 130 2.36 -9.93 -7.48
N LEU A 131 2.84 -10.29 -8.68
CA LEU A 131 4.26 -10.19 -9.03
C LEU A 131 4.57 -8.71 -9.29
N VAL A 132 5.37 -8.09 -8.42
CA VAL A 132 5.71 -6.66 -8.48
C VAL A 132 7.18 -6.41 -8.76
N GLU A 133 7.99 -7.45 -8.68
CA GLU A 133 9.42 -7.44 -9.00
C GLU A 133 9.85 -8.80 -9.59
N ASP A 134 11.16 -9.01 -9.70
CA ASP A 134 11.71 -10.33 -10.06
C ASP A 134 11.15 -11.43 -9.14
N PRO A 135 10.52 -12.49 -9.68
CA PRO A 135 9.84 -13.51 -8.87
C PRO A 135 10.78 -14.21 -7.89
N TYR A 136 12.06 -14.39 -8.24
CA TYR A 136 13.03 -15.04 -7.37
C TYR A 136 13.39 -14.15 -6.17
N LEU A 137 13.68 -12.87 -6.42
CA LEU A 137 13.94 -11.90 -5.34
C LEU A 137 12.71 -11.68 -4.44
N GLN A 138 11.51 -11.63 -5.02
CA GLN A 138 10.27 -11.49 -4.25
C GLN A 138 10.05 -12.71 -3.34
N LEU A 139 10.18 -13.93 -3.87
CA LEU A 139 10.07 -15.17 -3.08
C LEU A 139 11.10 -15.20 -1.93
N LEU A 140 12.31 -14.71 -2.16
CA LEU A 140 13.34 -14.60 -1.12
C LEU A 140 12.95 -13.61 -0.03
N ARG A 141 12.46 -12.40 -0.39
CA ARG A 141 12.20 -11.31 0.56
C ARG A 141 10.90 -11.47 1.34
N THR A 142 9.83 -11.88 0.67
CA THR A 142 8.46 -11.86 1.21
C THR A 142 7.90 -13.25 1.51
N GLY A 143 8.71 -14.30 1.38
CA GLY A 143 8.27 -15.68 1.60
C GLY A 143 7.44 -16.24 0.43
N ASN A 144 6.78 -17.37 0.68
CA ASN A 144 6.00 -18.09 -0.33
C ASN A 144 4.67 -17.38 -0.59
N PHE A 145 4.68 -16.39 -1.50
CA PHE A 145 3.48 -15.62 -1.86
C PHE A 145 2.51 -16.36 -2.78
N ILE A 146 2.93 -17.48 -3.38
CA ILE A 146 2.08 -18.39 -4.16
C ILE A 146 1.13 -19.17 -3.22
N ALA A 147 1.56 -19.36 -1.97
CA ALA A 147 0.83 -20.00 -0.89
C ALA A 147 0.53 -21.48 -1.13
N MET A 148 -0.67 -21.85 -1.58
CA MET A 148 -1.10 -23.24 -1.70
C MET A 148 -0.76 -23.84 -3.07
N HIS A 149 -0.45 -25.13 -3.11
CA HIS A 149 0.02 -25.77 -4.35
C HIS A 149 -1.06 -25.95 -5.42
N ALA A 150 -2.33 -26.06 -5.01
CA ALA A 150 -3.45 -26.29 -5.92
C ALA A 150 -3.75 -25.09 -6.83
N THR A 151 -3.20 -23.91 -6.55
CA THR A 151 -3.31 -22.73 -7.45
C THR A 151 -2.39 -22.82 -8.66
N VAL A 152 -1.48 -23.80 -8.70
CA VAL A 152 -0.38 -23.85 -9.65
C VAL A 152 -0.62 -24.90 -10.72
N VAL A 153 -0.51 -24.49 -11.98
CA VAL A 153 -0.41 -25.38 -13.14
C VAL A 153 1.03 -25.33 -13.66
N TYR A 154 1.63 -26.50 -13.87
CA TYR A 154 2.98 -26.65 -14.41
C TYR A 154 2.95 -27.19 -15.84
N ARG A 155 3.98 -26.84 -16.62
CA ARG A 155 4.40 -27.67 -17.76
C ARG A 155 5.12 -28.90 -17.20
N ARG A 156 4.54 -30.09 -17.36
CA ARG A 156 5.05 -31.33 -16.74
C ARG A 156 6.51 -31.58 -17.09
N GLU A 157 6.89 -31.46 -18.36
CA GLU A 157 8.26 -31.69 -18.81
C GLU A 157 9.27 -30.72 -18.20
N ARG A 158 8.90 -29.44 -18.05
CA ARG A 158 9.78 -28.44 -17.43
C ARG A 158 9.94 -28.67 -15.94
N LEU A 159 8.86 -29.07 -15.26
CA LEU A 159 8.93 -29.47 -13.85
C LEU A 159 9.83 -30.69 -13.65
N ALA A 160 9.69 -31.71 -14.52
CA ALA A 160 10.54 -32.90 -14.50
C ALA A 160 12.00 -32.57 -14.78
N ALA A 161 12.29 -31.69 -15.76
CA ALA A 161 13.64 -31.25 -16.09
C ALA A 161 14.34 -30.47 -14.96
N ILE A 162 13.57 -29.78 -14.11
CA ILE A 162 14.08 -29.09 -12.90
C ILE A 162 14.34 -30.08 -11.74
N GLY A 163 13.91 -31.33 -11.88
CA GLY A 163 14.13 -32.42 -10.93
C GLY A 163 12.96 -32.69 -9.98
N GLY A 164 11.77 -32.13 -10.24
CA GLY A 164 10.60 -32.29 -9.37
C GLY A 164 10.82 -31.71 -7.96
N PHE A 165 10.16 -32.29 -6.96
CA PHE A 165 10.23 -31.87 -5.56
C PHE A 165 11.46 -32.44 -4.85
N ASP A 166 12.10 -31.64 -4.00
CA ASP A 166 13.22 -32.12 -3.18
C ASP A 166 12.69 -32.98 -2.01
N VAL A 167 12.93 -34.29 -2.09
CA VAL A 167 12.49 -35.26 -1.06
C VAL A 167 13.17 -35.09 0.29
N SER A 168 14.25 -34.30 0.37
CA SER A 168 14.84 -33.90 1.65
C SER A 168 13.95 -32.94 2.45
N MET A 169 12.98 -32.29 1.79
CA MET A 169 12.07 -31.33 2.41
C MET A 169 10.89 -32.06 3.04
N ARG A 170 10.79 -32.00 4.37
CA ARG A 170 9.64 -32.54 5.12
C ARG A 170 8.43 -31.59 5.16
N SER A 171 8.66 -30.31 4.86
CA SER A 171 7.66 -29.24 4.72
C SER A 171 8.31 -28.10 3.93
N CYS A 172 7.51 -27.17 3.41
CA CYS A 172 7.98 -26.08 2.53
C CYS A 172 8.66 -26.59 1.24
N GLU A 173 8.35 -27.81 0.81
CA GLU A 173 8.81 -28.40 -0.45
C GLU A 173 8.31 -27.62 -1.67
N ASP A 174 7.15 -26.99 -1.54
CA ASP A 174 6.59 -26.06 -2.50
C ASP A 174 7.44 -24.78 -2.62
N TYR A 175 7.75 -24.14 -1.49
CA TYR A 175 8.55 -22.92 -1.44
C TYR A 175 9.97 -23.14 -1.99
N GLU A 176 10.56 -24.29 -1.66
CA GLU A 176 11.85 -24.72 -2.21
C GLU A 176 11.79 -24.86 -3.75
N LEU A 177 10.77 -25.56 -4.25
CA LEU A 177 10.57 -25.77 -5.68
C LEU A 177 10.36 -24.43 -6.41
N PHE A 178 9.52 -23.54 -5.87
CA PHE A 178 9.25 -22.25 -6.48
C PHE A 178 10.51 -21.39 -6.59
N LEU A 179 11.39 -21.41 -5.58
CA LEU A 179 12.68 -20.71 -5.65
C LEU A 179 13.60 -21.30 -6.74
N ARG A 180 13.66 -22.64 -6.87
CA ARG A 180 14.42 -23.27 -7.96
C ARG A 180 13.86 -22.94 -9.34
N ILE A 181 12.54 -22.89 -9.48
CA ILE A 181 11.87 -22.53 -10.73
C ILE A 181 12.14 -21.06 -11.06
N ALA A 182 11.86 -20.14 -10.14
CA ALA A 182 12.03 -18.71 -10.34
C ALA A 182 13.49 -18.34 -10.71
N ARG A 183 14.46 -19.07 -10.15
CA ARG A 183 15.89 -18.85 -10.44
C ARG A 183 16.30 -19.28 -11.86
N ARG A 184 15.56 -20.19 -12.51
CA ARG A 184 15.93 -20.83 -13.78
C ARG A 184 14.94 -20.59 -14.93
N GLY A 185 13.76 -20.05 -14.65
CA GLY A 185 12.70 -19.88 -15.64
C GLY A 185 11.64 -18.88 -15.19
N SER A 186 10.75 -18.55 -16.12
CA SER A 186 9.70 -17.57 -15.90
C SER A 186 8.52 -18.16 -15.11
N ILE A 187 7.99 -17.38 -14.18
CA ILE A 187 6.74 -17.61 -13.45
C ILE A 187 5.75 -16.56 -13.94
N VAL A 188 4.52 -16.98 -14.20
CA VAL A 188 3.42 -16.07 -14.56
C VAL A 188 2.25 -16.21 -13.59
N THR A 189 1.43 -15.17 -13.49
CA THR A 189 0.28 -15.14 -12.57
C THR A 189 -0.97 -14.67 -13.28
N HIS A 190 -2.12 -15.02 -12.70
CA HIS A 190 -3.44 -14.49 -13.08
C HIS A 190 -4.29 -14.26 -11.83
N ASP A 191 -5.32 -13.43 -11.96
CA ASP A 191 -6.13 -12.95 -10.84
C ASP A 191 -7.30 -13.87 -10.44
N ASP A 192 -7.63 -14.86 -11.26
CA ASP A 192 -8.75 -15.76 -10.99
C ASP A 192 -8.55 -16.59 -9.72
N VAL A 193 -9.62 -16.74 -8.93
CA VAL A 193 -9.65 -17.67 -7.80
C VAL A 193 -9.86 -19.07 -8.36
N VAL A 194 -8.92 -19.98 -8.09
CA VAL A 194 -8.87 -21.31 -8.71
C VAL A 194 -8.84 -22.46 -7.70
N ALA A 195 -8.63 -22.17 -6.42
CA ALA A 195 -8.58 -23.19 -5.39
C ALA A 195 -9.16 -22.72 -4.07
N GLU A 196 -9.59 -23.68 -3.26
CA GLU A 196 -10.06 -23.49 -1.90
C GLU A 196 -9.14 -24.23 -0.93
N TYR A 197 -8.55 -23.49 0.00
CA TYR A 197 -7.64 -24.02 1.00
C TYR A 197 -8.39 -24.27 2.31
N ARG A 198 -8.44 -25.52 2.77
CA ARG A 198 -9.16 -25.93 3.98
C ARG A 198 -8.34 -25.77 5.27
N MET A 199 -8.89 -24.96 6.18
CA MET A 199 -8.36 -24.74 7.52
C MET A 199 -9.05 -25.67 8.54
N HIS A 200 -8.29 -26.59 9.14
CA HIS A 200 -8.73 -27.52 10.18
C HIS A 200 -7.65 -27.82 11.24
N GLY A 201 -7.96 -28.75 12.16
CA GLY A 201 -7.11 -29.07 13.32
C GLY A 201 -5.80 -29.79 12.97
N ASP A 202 -5.76 -30.45 11.82
CA ASP A 202 -4.72 -31.42 11.46
C ASP A 202 -3.78 -30.91 10.36
N ASN A 203 -3.94 -29.66 9.87
CA ASN A 203 -3.05 -29.14 8.83
C ASN A 203 -1.60 -29.07 9.34
N MET A 204 -0.67 -29.52 8.49
CA MET A 204 0.78 -29.49 8.77
C MET A 204 1.29 -28.09 9.14
N SER A 205 0.74 -27.06 8.51
CA SER A 205 1.11 -25.64 8.68
C SER A 205 0.95 -25.12 10.12
N ARG A 206 0.20 -25.83 10.97
CA ARG A 206 0.03 -25.50 12.39
C ARG A 206 1.30 -25.71 13.22
N ASN A 207 2.22 -26.58 12.79
CA ASN A 207 3.50 -26.76 13.46
C ASN A 207 4.47 -25.64 13.08
N ARG A 208 4.19 -24.42 13.57
CA ARG A 208 4.91 -23.19 13.21
C ARG A 208 6.42 -23.24 13.48
N SER A 209 6.89 -23.99 14.47
CA SER A 209 8.33 -24.18 14.72
C SER A 209 9.00 -25.03 13.64
N MET A 210 8.35 -26.11 13.22
CA MET A 210 8.83 -26.95 12.13
C MET A 210 8.81 -26.16 10.80
N MET A 211 7.71 -25.44 10.53
CA MET A 211 7.58 -24.60 9.34
C MET A 211 8.65 -23.50 9.29
N LEU A 212 8.93 -22.82 10.41
CA LEU A 212 10.01 -21.83 10.47
C LEU A 212 11.37 -22.47 10.20
N ALA A 213 11.67 -23.62 10.82
CA ALA A 213 12.95 -24.31 10.60
C ALA A 213 13.12 -24.72 9.13
N ALA A 214 12.05 -25.25 8.51
CA ALA A 214 12.04 -25.63 7.10
C ALA A 214 12.23 -24.41 6.19
N ALA A 215 11.47 -23.32 6.39
CA ALA A 215 11.60 -22.09 5.60
C ALA A 215 13.00 -21.47 5.69
N LEU A 216 13.63 -21.48 6.87
CA LEU A 216 15.02 -21.04 7.03
C LEU A 216 16.00 -21.96 6.32
N SER A 217 15.77 -23.28 6.34
CA SER A 217 16.59 -24.24 5.59
C SER A 217 16.47 -24.04 4.08
N VAL A 218 15.27 -23.75 3.56
CA VAL A 218 15.04 -23.40 2.15
C VAL A 218 15.87 -22.17 1.75
N LEU A 219 15.84 -21.12 2.57
CA LEU A 219 16.64 -19.91 2.33
C LEU A 219 18.14 -20.18 2.41
N ASP A 220 18.58 -21.08 3.27
CA ASP A 220 20.00 -21.45 3.40
C ASP A 220 20.51 -22.21 2.18
N LYS A 221 19.68 -23.04 1.56
CA LYS A 221 20.00 -23.66 0.26
C LYS A 221 20.27 -22.60 -0.82
N GLN A 222 19.65 -21.42 -0.76
CA GLN A 222 19.87 -20.37 -1.76
C GLN A 222 21.24 -19.68 -1.63
N LEU A 223 21.90 -19.82 -0.49
CA LEU A 223 23.25 -19.30 -0.23
C LEU A 223 24.36 -20.34 -0.48
N ALA A 224 24.01 -21.54 -0.96
CA ALA A 224 24.99 -22.56 -1.29
C ALA A 224 25.75 -22.18 -2.57
N GLY A 225 26.99 -21.70 -2.41
CA GLY A 225 27.88 -21.30 -3.51
C GLY A 225 27.97 -19.79 -3.72
N PRO A 226 28.65 -19.33 -4.78
CA PRO A 226 28.74 -17.91 -5.13
C PRO A 226 27.35 -17.35 -5.44
N VAL A 227 26.99 -16.26 -4.77
CA VAL A 227 25.74 -15.52 -4.97
C VAL A 227 26.03 -14.02 -4.97
N ASP A 228 25.19 -13.25 -5.65
CA ASP A 228 25.29 -11.79 -5.70
C ASP A 228 24.79 -11.14 -4.41
N ASP A 229 25.15 -9.88 -4.20
CA ASP A 229 24.79 -9.15 -2.97
C ASP A 229 23.28 -8.96 -2.82
N ASP A 230 22.56 -8.79 -3.93
CA ASP A 230 21.10 -8.68 -3.92
C ASP A 230 20.42 -9.94 -3.39
N VAL A 231 20.95 -11.12 -3.74
CA VAL A 231 20.47 -12.41 -3.23
C VAL A 231 20.78 -12.55 -1.74
N ARG A 232 21.99 -12.15 -1.29
CA ARG A 232 22.34 -12.14 0.14
C ARG A 232 21.40 -11.25 0.96
N LEU A 233 21.12 -10.05 0.45
CA LEU A 233 20.19 -9.11 1.08
C LEU A 233 18.77 -9.66 1.10
N ALA A 234 18.30 -10.21 -0.01
CA ALA A 234 16.97 -10.81 -0.12
C ALA A 234 16.78 -11.98 0.85
N VAL A 235 17.76 -12.89 0.96
CA VAL A 235 17.75 -13.99 1.93
C VAL A 235 17.72 -13.47 3.36
N ARG A 236 18.50 -12.43 3.69
CA ARG A 236 18.49 -11.80 5.02
C ARG A 236 17.09 -11.27 5.36
N ASP A 237 16.44 -10.61 4.40
CA ASP A 237 15.11 -10.06 4.57
C ASP A 237 14.05 -11.17 4.72
N GLY A 238 14.14 -12.23 3.92
CA GLY A 238 13.32 -13.44 4.05
C GLY A 238 13.43 -14.13 5.40
N ARG A 239 14.65 -14.29 5.91
CA ARG A 239 14.90 -14.85 7.25
C ARG A 239 14.21 -14.01 8.32
N ARG A 240 14.21 -12.69 8.17
CA ARG A 240 13.52 -11.77 9.08
C ARG A 240 12.01 -11.87 8.92
N PHE A 241 11.50 -11.97 7.68
CA PHE A 241 10.10 -12.15 7.37
C PHE A 241 9.54 -13.41 8.05
N TRP A 242 10.12 -14.58 7.80
CA TRP A 242 9.63 -15.85 8.35
C TRP A 242 9.70 -15.92 9.87
N LYS A 243 10.80 -15.42 10.47
CA LYS A 243 10.91 -15.30 11.94
C LYS A 243 9.81 -14.41 12.49
N THR A 244 9.53 -13.28 11.84
CA THR A 244 8.46 -12.35 12.26
C THR A 244 7.09 -13.01 12.18
N TYR A 245 6.80 -13.67 11.05
CA TYR A 245 5.54 -14.35 10.79
C TYR A 245 5.26 -15.44 11.84
N TYR A 246 6.05 -16.52 11.84
CA TYR A 246 5.77 -17.68 12.68
C TYR A 246 5.94 -17.39 14.18
N THR A 247 7.01 -16.69 14.58
CA THR A 247 7.23 -16.38 16.01
C THR A 247 6.21 -15.37 16.52
N GLY A 248 5.83 -14.38 15.70
CA GLY A 248 4.82 -13.38 16.05
C GLY A 248 3.44 -14.00 16.27
N GLU A 249 3.06 -14.97 15.44
CA GLU A 249 1.83 -15.73 15.62
C GLU A 249 1.85 -16.58 16.91
N VAL A 250 2.90 -17.37 17.14
CA VAL A 250 3.02 -18.18 18.38
C VAL A 250 2.97 -17.29 19.61
N THR A 251 3.67 -16.15 19.59
CA THR A 251 3.66 -15.16 20.69
C THR A 251 2.26 -14.59 20.90
N THR A 252 1.57 -14.21 19.82
CA THR A 252 0.22 -13.65 19.89
C THR A 252 -0.77 -14.64 20.49
N ASP A 253 -0.72 -15.90 20.07
CA ASP A 253 -1.60 -16.94 20.60
C ASP A 253 -1.27 -17.29 22.05
N ALA A 254 0.00 -17.29 22.43
CA ALA A 254 0.40 -17.47 23.83
C ALA A 254 -0.18 -16.37 24.73
N LEU A 255 -0.14 -15.11 24.28
CA LEU A 255 -0.70 -13.97 25.02
C LEU A 255 -2.23 -13.97 25.06
N ARG A 256 -2.91 -14.59 24.07
CA ARG A 256 -4.35 -14.83 24.12
C ARG A 256 -4.68 -15.91 25.15
N ALA A 257 -3.91 -16.99 25.18
CA ALA A 257 -4.11 -18.13 26.07
C ALA A 257 -3.73 -17.84 27.53
N ILE A 258 -2.92 -16.82 27.82
CA ILE A 258 -2.30 -16.60 29.16
C ILE A 258 -3.28 -16.56 30.33
N ARG A 259 -4.52 -16.12 30.11
CA ARG A 259 -5.55 -16.07 31.17
C ARG A 259 -6.32 -17.38 31.32
N ALA A 260 -6.62 -18.05 30.21
CA ALA A 260 -7.46 -19.25 30.20
C ALA A 260 -6.63 -20.54 30.42
N GLU A 261 -5.42 -20.59 29.87
CA GLU A 261 -4.54 -21.76 29.86
C GLU A 261 -3.07 -21.34 30.13
N PRO A 262 -2.72 -20.92 31.37
CA PRO A 262 -1.41 -20.32 31.68
C PRO A 262 -0.24 -21.26 31.41
N ALA A 263 -0.37 -22.55 31.72
CA ALA A 263 0.68 -23.54 31.44
C ALA A 263 0.98 -23.68 29.93
N LYS A 264 -0.06 -23.68 29.09
CA LYS A 264 0.05 -23.71 27.63
C LYS A 264 0.69 -22.43 27.10
N ALA A 265 0.27 -21.27 27.61
CA ALA A 265 0.85 -19.98 27.25
C ALA A 265 2.36 -19.91 27.58
N ILE A 266 2.78 -20.40 28.76
CA ILE A 266 4.19 -20.46 29.13
C ILE A 266 4.98 -21.35 28.17
N ARG A 267 4.44 -22.53 27.81
CA ARG A 267 5.06 -23.42 26.83
C ARG A 267 5.22 -22.75 25.46
N MET A 268 4.19 -22.07 24.97
CA MET A 268 4.22 -21.35 23.69
C MET A 268 5.18 -20.16 23.72
N LEU A 269 5.27 -19.41 24.84
CA LEU A 269 6.25 -18.33 24.98
C LEU A 269 7.69 -18.87 25.00
N ARG A 270 7.95 -19.99 25.68
CA ARG A 270 9.26 -20.66 25.64
C ARG A 270 9.60 -21.09 24.21
N GLN A 271 8.65 -21.67 23.48
CA GLN A 271 8.82 -22.03 22.07
C GLN A 271 9.12 -20.80 21.21
N ALA A 272 8.37 -19.71 21.37
CA ALA A 272 8.61 -18.46 20.63
C ALA A 272 10.00 -17.87 20.93
N LEU A 273 10.45 -17.90 22.19
CA LEU A 273 11.80 -17.49 22.57
C LEU A 273 12.88 -18.37 21.92
N GLN A 274 12.66 -19.68 21.81
CA GLN A 274 13.59 -20.57 21.09
C GLN A 274 13.62 -20.28 19.59
N MET A 275 12.49 -19.93 18.99
CA MET A 275 12.39 -19.57 17.57
C MET A 275 13.08 -18.24 17.27
N SER A 276 12.77 -17.19 18.05
CA SER A 276 13.41 -15.87 17.94
C SER A 276 13.13 -15.01 19.18
N PRO A 277 14.12 -14.85 20.09
CA PRO A 277 13.99 -13.97 21.25
C PRO A 277 13.60 -12.51 20.93
N PRO A 278 14.23 -11.80 19.96
CA PRO A 278 13.93 -10.39 19.74
C PRO A 278 12.50 -10.15 19.25
N ILE A 279 12.01 -10.99 18.33
CA ILE A 279 10.63 -10.93 17.82
C ILE A 279 9.61 -11.22 18.93
N THR A 280 9.87 -12.20 19.79
CA THR A 280 8.98 -12.55 20.91
C THR A 280 8.82 -11.38 21.87
N LEU A 281 9.93 -10.79 22.30
CA LEU A 281 9.93 -9.62 23.20
C LEU A 281 9.22 -8.42 22.56
N GLN A 282 9.51 -8.12 21.30
CA GLN A 282 8.89 -7.02 20.56
C GLN A 282 7.37 -7.20 20.42
N THR A 283 6.93 -8.40 20.05
CA THR A 283 5.51 -8.71 19.85
C THR A 283 4.76 -8.67 21.18
N ALA A 284 5.33 -9.22 22.25
CA ALA A 284 4.74 -9.20 23.58
C ALA A 284 4.60 -7.78 24.13
N ALA A 285 5.68 -6.97 24.04
CA ALA A 285 5.65 -5.58 24.44
C ALA A 285 4.54 -4.81 23.70
N PHE A 286 4.46 -4.92 22.36
CA PHE A 286 3.45 -4.24 21.55
C PHE A 286 2.00 -4.61 21.92
N LYS A 287 1.72 -5.89 22.16
CA LYS A 287 0.36 -6.36 22.50
C LYS A 287 -0.04 -6.00 23.94
N ILE A 288 0.91 -5.99 24.87
CA ILE A 288 0.68 -5.57 26.26
C ILE A 288 0.45 -4.06 26.32
N THR A 289 1.26 -3.24 25.64
CA THR A 289 1.09 -1.79 25.59
C THR A 289 -0.23 -1.38 24.91
N ARG A 290 -0.72 -2.11 23.90
CA ARG A 290 -2.07 -1.90 23.33
C ARG A 290 -3.23 -2.26 24.27
N LYS A 291 -3.04 -3.19 25.21
CA LYS A 291 -4.04 -3.55 26.22
C LYS A 291 -4.05 -2.54 27.38
N VAL A 292 -2.88 -2.11 27.83
CA VAL A 292 -2.71 -1.11 28.89
C VAL A 292 -3.08 0.28 28.38
N GLY A 293 -2.73 0.62 27.14
CA GLY A 293 -3.02 1.91 26.49
C GLY A 293 -4.50 2.27 26.43
N ARG A 294 -5.42 1.29 26.36
CA ARG A 294 -6.87 1.54 26.41
C ARG A 294 -7.40 1.89 27.80
N HIS A 295 -6.72 1.49 28.87
CA HIS A 295 -7.06 1.88 30.25
C HIS A 295 -6.34 3.17 30.67
N VAL A 296 -5.11 3.34 30.20
CA VAL A 296 -4.29 4.51 30.51
C VAL A 296 -4.76 5.77 29.74
N GLN A 297 -5.32 5.63 28.53
CA GLN A 297 -5.91 6.76 27.78
C GLN A 297 -7.13 7.42 28.46
N ARG A 298 -7.78 6.75 29.43
CA ARG A 298 -8.87 7.35 30.22
C ARG A 298 -8.40 8.05 31.49
N LEU A 299 -7.18 7.76 31.95
CA LEU A 299 -6.65 8.29 33.22
C LEU A 299 -5.53 9.32 33.03
N LEU A 300 -4.86 9.31 31.88
CA LEU A 300 -3.86 10.31 31.54
C LEU A 300 -4.42 11.22 30.45
N GLY A 301 -5.10 12.28 30.89
CA GLY A 301 -5.18 13.50 30.10
C GLY A 301 -3.78 13.89 29.64
N ALA A 302 -3.68 14.23 28.36
CA ALA A 302 -2.52 14.80 27.67
C ALA A 302 -1.21 14.91 28.48
N SER A 303 -0.29 13.96 28.31
CA SER A 303 1.15 14.14 28.61
C SER A 303 2.01 13.04 27.95
N GLY A 304 2.65 13.41 26.83
CA GLY A 304 3.98 12.92 26.41
C GLY A 304 4.15 11.42 26.13
N ALA A 305 3.72 10.95 24.95
CA ALA A 305 4.34 9.76 24.37
C ALA A 305 5.82 10.05 24.10
N VAL A 306 6.72 9.39 24.82
CA VAL A 306 8.17 9.50 24.59
C VAL A 306 8.46 8.99 23.17
N TRP A 307 8.64 9.92 22.24
CA TRP A 307 9.04 9.64 20.87
C TRP A 307 10.44 9.01 20.90
N ARG A 308 10.54 7.74 20.51
CA ARG A 308 11.84 7.09 20.29
C ARG A 308 12.08 6.99 18.79
N ALA A 309 13.06 7.76 18.31
CA ALA A 309 13.53 7.65 16.94
C ALA A 309 13.93 6.20 16.62
N PRO A 310 13.64 5.68 15.41
CA PRO A 310 14.18 4.41 14.96
C PRO A 310 15.71 4.44 14.99
N ARG A 311 16.35 3.30 15.28
CA ARG A 311 17.82 3.22 15.28
C ARG A 311 18.36 3.55 13.89
N VAL A 312 19.51 4.21 13.83
CA VAL A 312 20.25 4.42 12.57
C VAL A 312 20.40 3.09 11.83
N GLY A 313 20.10 3.07 10.53
CA GLY A 313 20.14 1.86 9.68
C GLY A 313 18.97 0.88 9.85
N SER A 314 17.98 1.18 10.70
CA SER A 314 16.80 0.32 10.91
C SER A 314 15.54 0.76 10.17
N VAL A 315 15.57 1.95 9.55
CA VAL A 315 14.49 2.47 8.71
C VAL A 315 14.37 1.59 7.47
N ARG A 316 13.15 1.12 7.18
CA ARG A 316 12.84 0.38 5.97
C ARG A 316 12.03 1.30 5.06
N PHE A 317 12.59 1.61 3.90
CA PHE A 317 12.00 2.57 2.96
C PHE A 317 10.88 1.94 2.12
N GLY A 318 10.94 0.63 1.87
CA GLY A 318 9.94 -0.07 1.05
C GLY A 318 9.82 0.59 -0.32
N ASP A 319 8.59 0.84 -0.75
CA ASP A 319 8.27 1.53 -2.00
C ASP A 319 8.90 2.92 -2.14
N PHE A 320 9.26 3.57 -1.02
CA PHE A 320 9.93 4.87 -1.00
C PHE A 320 11.47 4.77 -1.14
N ALA A 321 12.04 3.58 -1.35
CA ALA A 321 13.49 3.40 -1.55
C ALA A 321 13.99 3.88 -2.94
N ARG A 322 13.05 4.17 -3.85
CA ARG A 322 13.30 4.61 -5.21
C ARG A 322 13.83 6.04 -5.28
N THR A 323 14.59 6.33 -6.34
CA THR A 323 15.10 7.67 -6.66
C THR A 323 14.13 8.51 -7.50
N MET A 324 13.06 7.90 -8.02
CA MET A 324 12.00 8.56 -8.78
C MET A 324 10.70 8.54 -7.97
N PRO A 325 9.90 9.62 -7.97
CA PRO A 325 8.60 9.62 -7.29
C PRO A 325 7.63 8.62 -7.92
N MET A 326 6.55 8.28 -7.22
CA MET A 326 5.47 7.44 -7.75
C MET A 326 4.73 8.11 -8.91
N SER A 327 4.61 9.43 -8.85
CA SER A 327 4.06 10.26 -9.93
C SER A 327 4.94 11.47 -10.17
N HIS A 328 5.06 11.86 -11.44
CA HIS A 328 5.72 13.09 -11.87
C HIS A 328 4.76 14.29 -11.97
N SER A 329 3.47 14.07 -11.75
CA SER A 329 2.40 15.05 -11.95
C SER A 329 1.69 15.39 -10.64
N PHE A 330 2.44 15.53 -9.55
CA PHE A 330 1.92 15.84 -8.20
C PHE A 330 0.84 14.87 -7.66
N GLY A 331 0.60 13.75 -8.35
CA GLY A 331 -0.47 12.79 -8.06
C GLY A 331 -1.76 12.97 -8.88
N TYR A 332 -1.87 13.96 -9.78
CA TYR A 332 -3.07 14.15 -10.62
C TYR A 332 -3.41 12.93 -11.49
N ASP A 333 -2.39 12.19 -11.94
CA ASP A 333 -2.52 10.93 -12.70
C ASP A 333 -2.97 9.74 -11.83
N ARG A 334 -3.08 9.93 -10.52
CA ARG A 334 -3.47 8.90 -9.54
C ARG A 334 -4.76 9.23 -8.78
N GLY A 335 -5.10 10.51 -8.68
CA GLY A 335 -6.25 10.99 -7.93
C GLY A 335 -6.08 12.45 -7.53
N LYS A 336 -6.66 12.85 -6.39
CA LYS A 336 -6.56 14.23 -5.92
C LYS A 336 -5.20 14.47 -5.25
N PRO A 337 -4.40 15.47 -5.65
CA PRO A 337 -3.13 15.77 -4.98
C PRO A 337 -3.29 16.11 -3.49
N ILE A 338 -2.26 15.81 -2.70
CA ILE A 338 -2.28 15.99 -1.23
C ILE A 338 -2.46 17.46 -0.84
N ASP A 339 -1.84 18.41 -1.54
CA ASP A 339 -1.97 19.84 -1.21
C ASP A 339 -3.41 20.34 -1.43
N ARG A 340 -4.11 19.80 -2.43
CA ARG A 340 -5.53 20.11 -2.71
C ARG A 340 -6.46 19.70 -1.56
N TYR A 341 -6.09 18.71 -0.75
CA TYR A 341 -6.82 18.41 0.49
C TYR A 341 -6.85 19.63 1.42
N TYR A 342 -5.69 20.27 1.63
CA TYR A 342 -5.57 21.42 2.52
C TYR A 342 -6.15 22.70 1.92
N ILE A 343 -5.92 22.93 0.63
CA ILE A 343 -6.42 24.12 -0.08
C ILE A 343 -7.95 24.13 -0.10
N GLU A 344 -8.57 23.02 -0.48
CA GLU A 344 -10.03 22.95 -0.56
C GLU A 344 -10.69 23.00 0.82
N ASN A 345 -10.09 22.39 1.85
CA ASN A 345 -10.57 22.54 3.23
C ASN A 345 -10.48 24.00 3.72
N PHE A 346 -9.40 24.71 3.38
CA PHE A 346 -9.25 26.13 3.69
C PHE A 346 -10.31 26.99 3.00
N LEU A 347 -10.56 26.76 1.71
CA LEU A 347 -11.59 27.49 0.96
C LEU A 347 -12.99 27.17 1.50
N GLN A 348 -13.27 25.90 1.80
CA GLN A 348 -14.54 25.47 2.38
C GLN A 348 -14.82 26.14 3.74
N LEU A 349 -13.80 26.26 4.60
CA LEU A 349 -13.92 26.95 5.89
C LEU A 349 -14.18 28.45 5.76
N ASN A 350 -13.77 29.05 4.64
CA ASN A 350 -13.91 30.48 4.36
C ASN A 350 -14.91 30.76 3.21
N ALA A 351 -15.79 29.80 2.90
CA ALA A 351 -16.73 29.91 1.80
C ALA A 351 -17.66 31.14 1.92
N ALA A 352 -17.95 31.57 3.16
CA ALA A 352 -18.74 32.77 3.43
C ALA A 352 -18.08 34.08 2.95
N ASP A 353 -16.76 34.10 2.77
CA ASP A 353 -16.04 35.27 2.24
C ASP A 353 -16.09 35.33 0.71
N ILE A 354 -16.46 34.24 0.03
CA ILE A 354 -16.49 34.13 -1.43
C ILE A 354 -17.84 34.63 -1.94
N HIS A 355 -17.99 35.95 -2.01
CA HIS A 355 -19.24 36.62 -2.41
C HIS A 355 -18.98 37.89 -3.22
N GLY A 356 -20.05 38.45 -3.82
CA GLY A 356 -19.97 39.73 -4.54
C GLY A 356 -19.17 39.63 -5.84
N ARG A 357 -18.25 40.56 -6.08
CA ARG A 357 -17.32 40.50 -7.20
C ARG A 357 -16.04 39.79 -6.76
N VAL A 358 -15.81 38.59 -7.28
CA VAL A 358 -14.69 37.71 -6.92
C VAL A 358 -13.68 37.68 -8.05
N LEU A 359 -12.40 37.84 -7.71
CA LEU A 359 -11.28 37.56 -8.60
C LEU A 359 -10.66 36.22 -8.24
N GLU A 360 -10.42 35.37 -9.23
CA GLU A 360 -9.60 34.18 -9.09
C GLU A 360 -8.47 34.22 -10.13
N ILE A 361 -7.29 33.72 -9.76
CA ILE A 361 -6.10 33.76 -10.61
C ILE A 361 -5.92 32.38 -11.24
N GLY A 362 -5.78 32.34 -12.57
CA GLY A 362 -5.69 31.10 -13.35
C GLY A 362 -7.03 30.69 -13.96
N ASP A 363 -8.00 30.32 -13.13
CA ASP A 363 -9.36 29.92 -13.55
C ASP A 363 -10.43 30.44 -12.57
N ASN A 364 -11.69 29.97 -12.65
CA ASN A 364 -12.77 30.32 -11.72
C ASN A 364 -13.42 29.12 -11.02
N SER A 365 -12.76 27.97 -11.02
CA SER A 365 -13.32 26.71 -10.51
C SER A 365 -13.66 26.79 -9.03
N TYR A 366 -12.81 27.43 -8.20
CA TYR A 366 -13.08 27.57 -6.77
C TYR A 366 -14.14 28.63 -6.47
N THR A 367 -14.18 29.71 -7.24
CA THR A 367 -15.23 30.72 -7.18
C THR A 367 -16.59 30.06 -7.39
N MET A 368 -16.72 29.25 -8.44
CA MET A 368 -17.97 28.56 -8.77
C MET A 368 -18.31 27.48 -7.73
N HIS A 369 -17.33 26.73 -7.25
CA HIS A 369 -17.55 25.62 -6.33
C HIS A 369 -17.92 26.08 -4.91
N PHE A 370 -17.22 27.07 -4.36
CA PHE A 370 -17.38 27.49 -2.96
C PHE A 370 -18.23 28.74 -2.77
N GLY A 371 -18.29 29.64 -3.76
CA GLY A 371 -19.08 30.87 -3.68
C GLY A 371 -20.55 30.70 -4.10
N GLY A 372 -20.80 29.81 -5.06
CA GLY A 372 -22.16 29.46 -5.53
C GLY A 372 -23.01 30.70 -5.86
N ALA A 373 -24.21 30.78 -5.29
CA ALA A 373 -25.18 31.85 -5.56
C ALA A 373 -24.81 33.22 -4.94
N HIS A 374 -23.76 33.29 -4.11
CA HIS A 374 -23.32 34.53 -3.46
C HIS A 374 -22.41 35.38 -4.36
N VAL A 375 -21.91 34.82 -5.46
CA VAL A 375 -21.06 35.49 -6.44
C VAL A 375 -21.93 36.26 -7.43
N VAL A 376 -21.79 37.58 -7.43
CA VAL A 376 -22.46 38.51 -8.36
C VAL A 376 -21.69 38.63 -9.67
N LYS A 377 -20.36 38.58 -9.60
CA LYS A 377 -19.48 38.60 -10.77
C LYS A 377 -18.21 37.81 -10.48
N SER A 378 -17.84 36.90 -11.38
CA SER A 378 -16.57 36.18 -11.37
C SER A 378 -15.64 36.80 -12.41
N ASP A 379 -14.45 37.19 -12.01
CA ASP A 379 -13.35 37.63 -12.87
C ASP A 379 -12.18 36.65 -12.75
N VAL A 380 -11.48 36.43 -13.86
CA VAL A 380 -10.30 35.56 -13.95
C VAL A 380 -9.11 36.39 -14.41
N LEU A 381 -8.02 36.40 -13.64
CA LEU A 381 -6.74 36.96 -14.07
C LEU A 381 -5.86 35.88 -14.66
N HIS A 382 -5.41 36.09 -15.91
CA HIS A 382 -4.45 35.22 -16.58
C HIS A 382 -3.34 36.02 -17.25
N VAL A 383 -2.14 35.44 -17.38
CA VAL A 383 -0.99 36.12 -18.05
C VAL A 383 -1.00 35.90 -19.56
N ASP A 384 -1.51 34.75 -20.02
CA ASP A 384 -1.69 34.44 -21.43
C ASP A 384 -2.85 35.26 -22.01
N PRO A 385 -2.60 36.12 -23.02
CA PRO A 385 -3.65 36.90 -23.67
C PRO A 385 -4.65 36.05 -24.47
N ASP A 386 -4.31 34.80 -24.79
CA ASP A 386 -5.14 33.91 -25.58
C ASP A 386 -6.06 33.01 -24.72
N ASP A 387 -6.02 33.13 -23.39
CA ASP A 387 -6.88 32.35 -22.51
C ASP A 387 -8.37 32.76 -22.68
N PRO A 388 -9.26 31.84 -23.07
CA PRO A 388 -10.65 32.16 -23.39
C PRO A 388 -11.53 32.47 -22.15
N ASN A 389 -11.05 32.16 -20.95
CA ASN A 389 -11.76 32.37 -19.69
C ASN A 389 -11.27 33.61 -18.93
N ALA A 390 -10.12 34.18 -19.32
CA ALA A 390 -9.56 35.38 -18.72
C ALA A 390 -10.47 36.60 -18.93
N THR A 391 -10.84 37.27 -17.83
CA THR A 391 -11.56 38.57 -17.89
C THR A 391 -10.60 39.74 -17.69
N ILE A 392 -9.41 39.48 -17.16
CA ILE A 392 -8.32 40.42 -16.99
C ILE A 392 -7.04 39.73 -17.46
N ILE A 393 -6.29 40.37 -18.36
CA ILE A 393 -5.03 39.86 -18.89
C ILE A 393 -3.90 40.72 -18.35
N GLY A 394 -2.91 40.09 -17.70
CA GLY A 394 -1.70 40.78 -17.28
C GLY A 394 -0.93 40.09 -16.16
N ASP A 395 0.31 40.55 -15.97
CA ASP A 395 1.17 40.12 -14.87
C ASP A 395 0.77 40.86 -13.58
N LEU A 396 0.38 40.10 -12.55
CA LEU A 396 -0.06 40.61 -11.25
C LEU A 396 0.98 41.51 -10.55
N SER A 397 2.27 41.36 -10.87
CA SER A 397 3.32 42.23 -10.33
C SER A 397 3.40 43.60 -11.01
N GLN A 398 2.74 43.77 -12.16
CA GLN A 398 2.76 45.03 -12.91
C GLN A 398 1.68 45.99 -12.41
N PRO A 399 2.03 47.28 -12.18
CA PRO A 399 1.07 48.28 -11.73
C PRO A 399 -0.01 48.51 -12.80
N GLY A 400 -1.26 48.69 -12.34
CA GLY A 400 -2.40 49.05 -13.21
C GLY A 400 -3.09 47.87 -13.91
N VAL A 401 -2.65 46.62 -13.72
CA VAL A 401 -3.33 45.44 -14.26
C VAL A 401 -4.69 45.20 -13.59
N LEU A 402 -4.74 45.32 -12.26
CA LEU A 402 -5.99 45.16 -11.50
C LEU A 402 -6.65 46.52 -11.23
N PRO A 403 -7.98 46.62 -11.35
CA PRO A 403 -8.71 47.82 -10.96
C PRO A 403 -8.72 48.00 -9.44
N SER A 404 -8.48 49.23 -8.96
CA SER A 404 -8.47 49.55 -7.53
C SER A 404 -9.86 49.43 -6.89
N ASN A 405 -9.93 48.91 -5.67
CA ASN A 405 -11.16 48.77 -4.86
C ASN A 405 -12.35 48.09 -5.59
N ALA A 406 -12.07 47.07 -6.40
CA ALA A 406 -13.06 46.42 -7.24
C ALA A 406 -13.63 45.13 -6.64
N PHE A 407 -12.85 44.39 -5.85
CA PHE A 407 -13.18 43.01 -5.46
C PHE A 407 -13.60 42.89 -4.00
N ASP A 408 -14.67 42.13 -3.77
CA ASP A 408 -15.11 41.74 -2.43
C ASP A 408 -14.28 40.57 -1.90
N CYS A 409 -13.86 39.67 -2.80
CA CYS A 409 -12.96 38.55 -2.50
C CYS A 409 -11.93 38.36 -3.61
N ILE A 410 -10.70 37.98 -3.26
CA ILE A 410 -9.70 37.49 -4.20
C ILE A 410 -9.22 36.11 -3.73
N ILE A 411 -9.29 35.11 -4.63
CA ILE A 411 -8.78 33.76 -4.42
C ILE A 411 -7.46 33.62 -5.18
N LEU A 412 -6.35 33.46 -4.45
CA LEU A 412 -5.03 33.25 -5.01
C LEU A 412 -4.45 31.95 -4.47
N THR A 413 -4.75 30.83 -5.14
CA THR A 413 -4.19 29.53 -4.76
C THR A 413 -2.95 29.20 -5.58
N GLN A 414 -1.87 28.78 -4.90
CA GLN A 414 -0.66 28.26 -5.52
C GLN A 414 -0.14 29.02 -6.75
N THR A 415 -0.14 30.35 -6.72
CA THR A 415 0.35 31.16 -7.86
C THR A 415 1.36 32.24 -7.44
N LEU A 416 1.25 32.79 -6.22
CA LEU A 416 2.16 33.85 -5.77
C LEU A 416 3.64 33.44 -5.83
N HIS A 417 3.93 32.14 -5.63
CA HIS A 417 5.27 31.58 -5.71
C HIS A 417 5.88 31.53 -7.12
N LEU A 418 5.04 31.69 -8.14
CA LEU A 418 5.44 31.79 -9.54
C LEU A 418 5.82 33.23 -9.93
N ILE A 419 5.65 34.20 -9.03
CA ILE A 419 5.94 35.61 -9.27
C ILE A 419 7.23 35.99 -8.53
N PHE A 420 8.23 36.48 -9.27
CA PHE A 420 9.50 36.86 -8.67
C PHE A 420 9.36 38.04 -7.70
N ASP A 421 8.72 39.13 -8.13
CA ASP A 421 8.39 40.27 -7.27
C ASP A 421 7.04 40.08 -6.55
N MET A 422 7.04 39.18 -5.56
CA MET A 422 5.87 38.96 -4.72
C MET A 422 5.41 40.21 -3.96
N SER A 423 6.32 41.16 -3.69
CA SER A 423 6.00 42.35 -2.92
C SER A 423 5.12 43.29 -3.73
N ALA A 424 5.42 43.45 -5.03
CA ALA A 424 4.57 44.19 -5.96
C ALA A 424 3.22 43.51 -6.16
N ALA A 425 3.20 42.18 -6.35
CA ALA A 425 1.95 41.43 -6.48
C ALA A 425 1.02 41.57 -5.26
N VAL A 426 1.58 41.48 -4.04
CA VAL A 426 0.80 41.68 -2.81
C VAL A 426 0.26 43.10 -2.69
N ALA A 427 1.02 44.11 -3.11
CA ALA A 427 0.55 45.49 -3.14
C ALA A 427 -0.62 45.68 -4.14
N ALA A 428 -0.53 45.08 -5.33
CA ALA A 428 -1.60 45.11 -6.33
C ALA A 428 -2.90 44.44 -5.82
N LEU A 429 -2.77 43.29 -5.15
CA LEU A 429 -3.92 42.61 -4.52
C LEU A 429 -4.57 43.49 -3.43
N ALA A 430 -3.75 44.11 -2.59
CA ALA A 430 -4.23 45.02 -1.55
C ALA A 430 -4.94 46.23 -2.14
N GLU A 431 -4.43 46.81 -3.22
CA GLU A 431 -5.08 47.92 -3.93
C GLU A 431 -6.42 47.49 -4.54
N ALA A 432 -6.47 46.31 -5.16
CA ALA A 432 -7.63 45.80 -5.88
C ALA A 432 -8.81 45.42 -4.99
N LEU A 433 -8.56 45.00 -3.73
CA LEU A 433 -9.61 44.71 -2.76
C LEU A 433 -10.39 45.96 -2.35
N LYS A 434 -11.70 45.84 -2.18
CA LYS A 434 -12.52 46.87 -1.50
C LYS A 434 -12.12 46.98 -0.02
N PRO A 435 -12.35 48.12 0.64
CA PRO A 435 -12.30 48.19 2.11
C PRO A 435 -13.23 47.12 2.72
N GLY A 436 -12.71 46.28 3.61
CA GLY A 436 -13.41 45.12 4.17
C GLY A 436 -13.40 43.86 3.28
N GLY A 437 -12.86 43.91 2.07
CA GLY A 437 -12.72 42.75 1.18
C GLY A 437 -11.66 41.77 1.66
N VAL A 438 -11.77 40.52 1.22
CA VAL A 438 -10.98 39.39 1.74
C VAL A 438 -10.04 38.79 0.67
N LEU A 439 -8.76 38.63 1.01
CA LEU A 439 -7.82 37.81 0.27
C LEU A 439 -7.77 36.40 0.89
N LEU A 440 -8.06 35.38 0.08
CA LEU A 440 -7.84 33.97 0.39
C LEU A 440 -6.62 33.48 -0.39
N LEU A 441 -5.49 33.38 0.30
CA LEU A 441 -4.19 33.09 -0.30
C LEU A 441 -3.63 31.75 0.19
N THR A 442 -3.14 30.93 -0.73
CA THR A 442 -2.33 29.75 -0.40
C THR A 442 -0.98 29.78 -1.12
N VAL A 443 0.07 29.38 -0.41
CA VAL A 443 1.44 29.31 -0.95
C VAL A 443 2.11 27.98 -0.58
N PRO A 444 3.06 27.50 -1.38
CA PRO A 444 3.67 26.20 -1.13
C PRO A 444 4.74 26.30 -0.04
N GLY A 445 4.82 25.26 0.78
CA GLY A 445 5.97 24.97 1.64
C GLY A 445 6.88 23.93 0.98
N ILE A 446 6.96 22.74 1.57
CA ILE A 446 7.65 21.57 1.05
C ILE A 446 6.83 20.98 -0.11
N THR A 447 7.41 21.04 -1.31
CA THR A 447 6.80 20.55 -2.55
C THR A 447 7.89 20.23 -3.57
N ALA A 448 7.54 19.43 -4.57
CA ALA A 448 8.35 19.32 -5.78
C ALA A 448 8.22 20.60 -6.60
N VAL A 449 9.26 20.95 -7.35
CA VAL A 449 9.18 21.94 -8.41
C VAL A 449 8.51 21.29 -9.61
N ASP A 450 7.59 22.02 -10.25
CA ASP A 450 6.91 21.53 -11.45
C ASP A 450 7.91 21.19 -12.57
N ARG A 451 7.59 20.13 -13.32
CA ARG A 451 8.37 19.69 -14.48
C ARG A 451 7.71 20.09 -15.81
N GLY A 452 6.47 20.56 -15.75
CA GLY A 452 5.71 21.05 -16.87
C GLY A 452 5.92 22.55 -17.08
N GLU A 453 4.81 23.21 -17.39
CA GLU A 453 4.74 24.60 -17.83
C GLU A 453 5.25 25.60 -16.77
N TRP A 454 5.09 25.31 -15.48
CA TRP A 454 5.40 26.25 -14.41
C TRP A 454 6.82 26.10 -13.87
N GLY A 455 7.56 25.08 -14.32
CA GLY A 455 8.90 24.78 -13.81
C GLY A 455 9.89 25.94 -13.96
N SER A 456 9.82 26.69 -15.07
CA SER A 456 10.69 27.85 -15.32
C SER A 456 10.36 29.09 -14.48
N THR A 457 9.16 29.14 -13.90
CA THR A 457 8.70 30.27 -13.09
C THR A 457 8.57 29.90 -11.62
N TRP A 458 8.99 28.71 -11.20
CA TRP A 458 8.90 28.29 -9.80
C TRP A 458 10.01 28.94 -8.94
N PHE A 459 9.77 30.14 -8.45
CA PHE A 459 10.81 30.92 -7.77
C PHE A 459 10.90 30.66 -6.26
N TRP A 460 9.78 30.33 -5.62
CA TRP A 460 9.69 30.41 -4.15
C TRP A 460 8.98 29.22 -3.49
N SER A 461 9.38 28.94 -2.25
CA SER A 461 8.61 28.21 -1.24
C SER A 461 8.63 29.03 0.04
N LEU A 462 7.49 29.20 0.69
CA LEU A 462 7.32 30.15 1.77
C LEU A 462 7.04 29.45 3.10
N THR A 463 7.71 29.95 4.15
CA THR A 463 7.31 29.68 5.52
C THR A 463 6.21 30.64 5.95
N GLN A 464 5.46 30.31 6.99
CA GLN A 464 4.47 31.20 7.58
C GLN A 464 5.06 32.56 8.00
N ALA A 465 6.29 32.57 8.52
CA ALA A 465 6.97 33.80 8.92
C ALA A 465 7.32 34.69 7.72
N ALA A 466 7.76 34.10 6.60
CA ALA A 466 8.04 34.84 5.36
C ALA A 466 6.76 35.44 4.78
N LEU A 467 5.69 34.65 4.71
CA LEU A 467 4.39 35.12 4.23
C LEU A 467 3.83 36.25 5.10
N ALA A 468 3.89 36.12 6.43
CA ALA A 468 3.44 37.16 7.36
C ALA A 468 4.17 38.49 7.13
N LYS A 469 5.51 38.45 7.00
CA LYS A 469 6.31 39.66 6.74
C LYS A 469 6.02 40.28 5.38
N LEU A 470 5.77 39.45 4.37
CA LEU A 470 5.41 39.91 3.04
C LEU A 470 4.05 40.63 3.05
N LEU A 471 3.03 40.01 3.64
CA LEU A 471 1.68 40.57 3.73
C LEU A 471 1.62 41.84 4.59
N ALA A 472 2.39 41.90 5.68
CA ALA A 472 2.46 43.06 6.57
C ALA A 472 2.97 44.35 5.90
N LYS A 473 3.52 44.27 4.68
CA LYS A 473 3.89 45.47 3.89
C LYS A 473 2.68 46.20 3.32
N SER A 474 1.56 45.51 3.12
CA SER A 474 0.38 46.04 2.42
C SER A 474 -0.92 45.87 3.21
N PHE A 475 -0.93 45.03 4.26
CA PHE A 475 -2.08 44.76 5.10
C PHE A 475 -1.76 44.94 6.59
N SER A 476 -2.76 45.35 7.37
CA SER A 476 -2.67 45.40 8.82
C SER A 476 -2.55 44.00 9.42
N THR A 477 -1.66 43.84 10.39
CA THR A 477 -1.44 42.58 11.12
C THR A 477 -2.63 42.16 11.98
N ALA A 478 -3.50 43.09 12.35
CA ALA A 478 -4.70 42.79 13.13
C ALA A 478 -5.74 41.97 12.34
N ASN A 479 -5.68 42.02 11.01
CA ASN A 479 -6.69 41.45 10.10
C ASN A 479 -6.16 40.25 9.30
N MET A 480 -5.14 39.57 9.82
CA MET A 480 -4.49 38.43 9.17
C MET A 480 -4.63 37.15 10.00
N ALA A 481 -5.19 36.10 9.40
CA ALA A 481 -5.20 34.75 9.94
C ALA A 481 -4.33 33.84 9.06
N LEU A 482 -3.17 33.41 9.59
CA LEU A 482 -2.25 32.52 8.89
C LEU A 482 -2.20 31.16 9.56
N GLU A 483 -2.25 30.10 8.77
CA GLU A 483 -2.11 28.73 9.24
C GLU A 483 -1.13 27.95 8.38
N THR A 484 -0.43 27.01 9.03
CA THR A 484 0.43 26.03 8.38
C THR A 484 -0.27 24.68 8.36
N HIS A 485 -0.27 24.01 7.21
CA HIS A 485 -0.84 22.68 7.03
C HIS A 485 0.21 21.71 6.51
N GLY A 486 0.15 20.48 7.01
CA GLY A 486 1.09 19.41 6.66
C GLY A 486 1.83 18.86 7.87
N ASN A 487 2.55 17.78 7.61
CA ASN A 487 3.48 17.11 8.52
C ASN A 487 4.47 16.28 7.69
N VAL A 488 5.50 15.71 8.33
CA VAL A 488 6.54 14.93 7.61
C VAL A 488 5.97 13.78 6.76
N PHE A 489 4.91 13.10 7.22
CA PHE A 489 4.29 12.01 6.46
C PHE A 489 3.58 12.55 5.22
N ALA A 490 2.76 13.59 5.38
CA ALA A 490 2.07 14.22 4.26
C ALA A 490 3.07 14.81 3.25
N ALA A 491 4.18 15.40 3.72
CA ALA A 491 5.19 16.00 2.86
C ALA A 491 5.89 14.93 2.01
N VAL A 492 6.24 13.79 2.61
CA VAL A 492 6.80 12.64 1.86
C VAL A 492 5.80 12.09 0.86
N CYS A 493 4.52 11.96 1.23
CA CYS A 493 3.48 11.49 0.30
C CYS A 493 3.33 12.45 -0.89
N PHE A 494 3.32 13.76 -0.63
CA PHE A 494 3.19 14.77 -1.66
C PHE A 494 4.41 14.82 -2.59
N LEU A 495 5.63 14.77 -2.05
CA LEU A 495 6.87 14.68 -2.84
C LEU A 495 6.94 13.44 -3.74
N GLN A 496 6.26 12.37 -3.34
CA GLN A 496 6.18 11.12 -4.10
C GLN A 496 5.03 11.14 -5.10
N GLY A 497 4.17 12.15 -5.07
CA GLY A 497 3.00 12.25 -5.93
C GLY A 497 1.92 11.21 -5.61
N LEU A 498 1.75 10.85 -4.33
CA LEU A 498 0.61 10.02 -3.92
C LEU A 498 -0.68 10.84 -3.94
N ALA A 499 -1.82 10.18 -4.19
CA ALA A 499 -3.13 10.80 -4.16
C ALA A 499 -3.75 10.78 -2.75
N LYS A 500 -4.67 11.70 -2.48
CA LYS A 500 -5.44 11.82 -1.24
C LYS A 500 -6.18 10.53 -0.92
N GLU A 501 -6.68 9.83 -1.94
CA GLU A 501 -7.42 8.58 -1.83
C GLU A 501 -6.56 7.43 -1.25
N GLU A 502 -5.23 7.54 -1.32
CA GLU A 502 -4.28 6.53 -0.84
C GLU A 502 -3.89 6.74 0.64
N VAL A 503 -4.30 7.86 1.24
CA VAL A 503 -3.92 8.27 2.59
C VAL A 503 -5.14 8.58 3.45
N SER A 504 -5.03 8.32 4.75
CA SER A 504 -6.13 8.61 5.68
C SER A 504 -6.15 10.08 6.08
N ASP A 505 -7.33 10.71 6.08
CA ASP A 505 -7.58 12.06 6.57
C ASP A 505 -6.99 12.29 7.98
N GLN A 506 -7.16 11.33 8.90
CA GLN A 506 -6.60 11.40 10.25
C GLN A 506 -5.08 11.67 10.30
N LYS A 507 -4.31 11.17 9.32
CA LYS A 507 -2.88 11.43 9.22
C LYS A 507 -2.58 12.78 8.57
N LEU A 508 -3.41 13.21 7.62
CA LEU A 508 -3.28 14.51 6.98
C LEU A 508 -3.65 15.65 7.92
N ASP A 509 -4.59 15.43 8.83
CA ASP A 509 -5.07 16.40 9.82
C ASP A 509 -4.07 16.68 10.95
N VAL A 510 -3.04 15.83 11.12
CA VAL A 510 -1.95 16.12 12.04
C VAL A 510 -1.15 17.30 11.49
N ARG A 511 -1.04 18.37 12.27
CA ARG A 511 -0.27 19.56 11.91
C ARG A 511 1.08 19.55 12.60
N ASP A 512 2.13 19.73 11.81
CA ASP A 512 3.49 19.95 12.28
C ASP A 512 4.09 21.14 11.53
N THR A 513 4.30 22.24 12.25
CA THR A 513 4.78 23.51 11.67
C THR A 513 6.21 23.43 11.14
N ALA A 514 6.96 22.38 11.49
CA ALA A 514 8.29 22.13 10.93
C ALA A 514 8.22 21.58 9.48
N TYR A 515 7.08 21.06 9.04
CA TYR A 515 6.90 20.46 7.71
C TYR A 515 5.67 21.02 6.99
N PRO A 516 5.63 22.35 6.71
CA PRO A 516 4.54 22.96 5.96
C PRO A 516 4.50 22.38 4.54
N ILE A 517 3.35 21.90 4.08
CA ILE A 517 3.10 21.63 2.65
C ILE A 517 2.40 22.84 2.04
N VAL A 518 1.43 23.40 2.75
CA VAL A 518 0.69 24.59 2.37
C VAL A 518 0.68 25.56 3.53
N VAL A 519 0.92 26.83 3.25
CA VAL A 519 0.64 27.93 4.18
C VAL A 519 -0.56 28.70 3.63
N THR A 520 -1.58 28.87 4.46
CA THR A 520 -2.83 29.58 4.10
C THR A 520 -2.89 30.91 4.82
N ALA A 521 -3.41 31.93 4.14
CA ALA A 521 -3.66 33.24 4.71
C ALA A 521 -5.06 33.72 4.32
N ARG A 522 -5.87 34.06 5.32
CA ARG A 522 -7.07 34.88 5.17
C ARG A 522 -6.74 36.29 5.64
N VAL A 523 -6.86 37.27 4.76
CA VAL A 523 -6.52 38.66 5.06
C VAL A 523 -7.69 39.57 4.71
N VAL A 524 -8.09 40.43 5.64
CA VAL A 524 -9.13 41.44 5.40
C VAL A 524 -8.47 42.80 5.18
N LYS A 525 -8.83 43.49 4.10
CA LYS A 525 -8.38 44.87 3.87
C LYS A 525 -9.05 45.80 4.87
N ASP A 526 -8.27 46.69 5.48
CA ASP A 526 -8.80 47.66 6.44
C ASP A 526 -9.93 48.50 5.83
N GLY A 527 -11.00 48.70 6.60
CA GLY A 527 -12.04 49.65 6.28
C GLY A 527 -11.48 51.07 6.31
N LEU A 528 -12.04 51.98 5.49
CA LEU A 528 -11.86 53.41 5.72
C LEU A 528 -12.47 53.73 7.09
N THR A 529 -11.64 53.87 8.13
CA THR A 529 -12.09 54.44 9.41
C THR A 529 -12.47 55.90 9.15
N ALA A 530 -13.75 56.23 9.28
CA ALA A 530 -14.19 57.60 9.44
C ALA A 530 -13.58 58.17 10.74
N ASP A 531 -13.05 59.40 10.63
CA ASP A 531 -12.53 60.28 11.69
C ASP A 531 -11.29 59.86 12.50
N GLN A 532 -10.14 60.42 12.11
CA GLN A 532 -9.35 61.20 13.06
C GLN A 532 -9.18 62.64 12.54
N PRO A 533 -9.62 63.68 13.28
CA PRO A 533 -9.45 65.05 12.86
C PRO A 533 -8.01 65.53 13.11
N GLY A 534 -7.41 66.07 12.06
CA GLY A 534 -6.29 67.04 12.05
C GLY A 534 -5.27 67.00 13.19
N GLY A 535 -4.15 66.31 12.96
CA GLY A 535 -2.93 66.45 13.76
C GLY A 535 -1.79 67.05 12.93
N ARG A 536 -1.52 68.33 13.19
CA ARG A 536 -0.48 69.19 12.57
C ARG A 536 0.86 68.50 12.29
N THR A 537 1.41 68.85 11.13
CA THR A 537 2.85 68.91 10.85
C THR A 537 3.61 69.61 11.98
N THR A 538 4.56 68.90 12.58
CA THR A 538 5.73 69.51 13.20
C THR A 538 6.97 68.88 12.61
N ASN A 539 7.67 69.68 11.80
CA ASN A 539 9.10 69.55 11.56
C ASN A 539 9.84 69.39 12.89
N VAL A 540 10.93 68.63 12.91
CA VAL A 540 12.29 69.10 13.27
C VAL A 540 13.28 67.95 13.09
N THR A 541 14.30 68.27 12.30
CA THR A 541 15.62 67.67 12.12
C THR A 541 16.30 67.07 13.36
N ALA A 542 16.95 65.92 13.20
CA ALA A 542 18.40 65.71 13.34
C ALA A 542 18.75 64.24 13.03
#